data_AF-A0A3Q2QXZ2-F1
#
_entry.id   AF-A0A3Q2QXZ2-F1
#
_cell.length_a   1.000
_cell.length_b   1.000
_cell.length_c   1.000
_cell.angle_alpha   90.00
_cell.angle_beta   90.00
_cell.angle_gamma   90.00
#
_symmetry.space_group_name_H-M   'P 1'
#
loop_
_entity.id
_entity.type
_entity.pdbx_description
1 polymer ?
#
loop_
_entity_poly.entity_id
_entity_poly.type
_entity_poly.pdbx_seq_one_letter_code
_entity_poly.pdbx_strand_id
1 'polypeptide(L)'
;MPHTLNSPDKMKGFWFLLALVAVAKAEKSFTGDQVIRVDVQSEEQLKLLQILESEGKWNLDFWLHPVSTELPVDVLVPHTHLTAVKEYLQAHNIPFTVMIDNLQELLDQEKAEMKENHLRERSTRSFNFGAYHRLETIYSWMDTFVAQHSNLVTKLDIGRSYENRPMYVLKFSTGGTKRPAIWIDLGIHSREWVSQATGVWTANKIATDYGTDASLTSLLNTMDIYMLIVANPDGYVVTHTNNRMWRKTRSKNSGYACLGVDPNRNWNAGFGGPGASSYPCSESYHGPSAHSEIEVKNMVNLIQSHGNFKSFISVHSYSQLLMYPYGYTCRGAPHQAELVRNVALK
;
A
#
# COMPACT_ATOMS: atom_id res chain seq x y z
N MET A 1 64.70 -51.93 -31.97
CA MET A 1 64.88 -52.36 -30.56
C MET A 1 65.78 -51.36 -29.88
N PRO A 2 65.56 -50.95 -28.60
CA PRO A 2 64.36 -51.08 -27.75
C PRO A 2 63.35 -49.92 -28.03
N HIS A 3 62.05 -49.96 -27.71
CA HIS A 3 61.36 -49.88 -26.39
C HIS A 3 61.76 -48.61 -25.59
N THR A 4 60.90 -47.78 -24.98
CA THR A 4 59.42 -47.67 -24.82
C THR A 4 59.11 -46.21 -24.35
N LEU A 5 57.90 -45.68 -24.09
CA LEU A 5 56.52 -46.17 -23.90
C LEU A 5 55.52 -45.01 -24.20
N ASN A 6 54.23 -45.30 -24.46
CA ASN A 6 53.15 -44.30 -24.50
C ASN A 6 52.68 -43.88 -23.09
N SER A 7 52.11 -42.68 -22.96
CA SER A 7 51.15 -42.33 -21.89
C SER A 7 50.16 -41.25 -22.38
N PRO A 8 48.87 -41.26 -21.98
CA PRO A 8 47.79 -40.86 -22.89
C PRO A 8 47.09 -39.52 -22.57
N ASP A 9 46.11 -39.22 -23.41
CA ASP A 9 45.08 -38.19 -23.30
C ASP A 9 44.68 -37.79 -21.87
N LYS A 10 44.63 -36.47 -21.66
CA LYS A 10 43.75 -35.86 -20.66
C LYS A 10 43.00 -34.69 -21.27
N MET A 11 41.93 -35.02 -22.01
CA MET A 11 40.80 -34.12 -22.21
C MET A 11 40.35 -33.56 -20.85
N LYS A 12 40.70 -32.30 -20.58
CA LYS A 12 40.20 -31.55 -19.42
C LYS A 12 39.06 -30.66 -19.87
N GLY A 13 37.91 -30.83 -19.20
CA GLY A 13 36.80 -29.88 -19.24
C GLY A 13 35.64 -30.32 -20.13
N PHE A 14 34.61 -30.90 -19.49
CA PHE A 14 33.29 -30.27 -19.45
C PHE A 14 32.44 -30.93 -18.34
N TRP A 15 32.36 -30.29 -17.18
CA TRP A 15 31.37 -30.59 -16.14
C TRP A 15 30.80 -29.27 -15.62
N PHE A 16 29.92 -28.66 -16.42
CA PHE A 16 29.08 -27.56 -15.96
C PHE A 16 27.96 -28.13 -15.08
N LEU A 17 28.23 -28.19 -13.78
CA LEU A 17 27.19 -28.41 -12.77
C LEU A 17 26.46 -27.08 -12.54
N LEU A 18 25.32 -26.90 -13.21
CA LEU A 18 24.41 -25.79 -12.98
C LEU A 18 23.80 -25.93 -11.56
N ALA A 19 24.44 -25.29 -10.58
CA ALA A 19 23.87 -25.06 -9.27
C ALA A 19 22.76 -24.00 -9.39
N LEU A 20 21.56 -24.41 -9.81
CA LEU A 20 20.34 -23.64 -9.64
C LEU A 20 19.99 -23.56 -8.16
N VAL A 21 20.69 -22.67 -7.43
CA VAL A 21 20.28 -22.25 -6.10
C VAL A 21 19.04 -21.38 -6.27
N ALA A 22 17.88 -22.03 -6.30
CA ALA A 22 16.62 -21.37 -6.08
C ALA A 22 16.62 -20.84 -4.64
N VAL A 23 17.05 -19.59 -4.46
CA VAL A 23 16.86 -18.86 -3.20
C VAL A 23 15.36 -18.64 -3.05
N ALA A 24 14.70 -19.62 -2.43
CA ALA A 24 13.37 -19.44 -1.88
C ALA A 24 13.48 -18.31 -0.85
N LYS A 25 13.08 -17.09 -1.25
CA LYS A 25 12.97 -15.98 -0.31
C LYS A 25 11.92 -16.38 0.72
N ALA A 26 12.35 -16.68 1.94
CA ALA A 26 11.46 -16.99 3.02
C ALA A 26 10.45 -15.84 3.18
N GLU A 27 9.18 -16.20 3.29
CA GLU A 27 8.11 -15.30 3.67
C GLU A 27 8.31 -14.90 5.14
N LYS A 28 8.12 -13.62 5.47
CA LYS A 28 8.23 -13.15 6.85
C LYS A 28 7.08 -13.79 7.65
N SER A 29 7.45 -14.65 8.59
CA SER A 29 6.56 -15.16 9.62
C SER A 29 6.33 -14.10 10.71
N PHE A 30 5.13 -14.14 11.28
CA PHE A 30 4.67 -13.32 12.40
C PHE A 30 4.18 -14.22 13.54
N THR A 31 4.71 -15.44 13.64
CA THR A 31 4.26 -16.45 14.61
C THR A 31 4.50 -15.97 16.04
N GLY A 32 3.41 -15.72 16.77
CA GLY A 32 3.43 -15.17 18.11
C GLY A 32 3.73 -13.67 18.19
N ASP A 33 3.78 -12.94 17.06
CA ASP A 33 3.80 -11.48 17.06
C ASP A 33 2.43 -10.96 17.50
N GLN A 34 2.39 -9.88 18.28
CA GLN A 34 1.14 -9.31 18.82
C GLN A 34 0.89 -7.90 18.35
N VAL A 35 -0.37 -7.54 18.11
CA VAL A 35 -0.76 -6.14 18.00
C VAL A 35 -1.27 -5.68 19.35
N ILE A 36 -0.60 -4.67 19.91
CA ILE A 36 -0.90 -4.07 21.21
C ILE A 36 -1.49 -2.69 20.96
N ARG A 37 -2.65 -2.41 21.56
CA ARG A 37 -3.20 -1.06 21.69
C ARG A 37 -2.68 -0.44 22.98
N VAL A 38 -2.20 0.78 22.89
CA VAL A 38 -1.66 1.59 23.98
C VAL A 38 -2.53 2.84 24.14
N ASP A 39 -3.01 3.07 25.37
CA ASP A 39 -3.85 4.21 25.72
C ASP A 39 -2.98 5.32 26.32
N VAL A 40 -2.75 6.40 25.57
CA VAL A 40 -1.79 7.45 25.94
C VAL A 40 -2.44 8.48 26.86
N GLN A 41 -2.11 8.47 28.15
CA GLN A 41 -2.79 9.29 29.17
C GLN A 41 -2.08 10.62 29.49
N SER A 42 -0.88 10.86 28.95
CA SER A 42 -0.17 12.13 29.15
C SER A 42 0.79 12.49 28.01
N GLU A 43 1.13 13.78 27.92
CA GLU A 43 2.17 14.32 27.03
C GLU A 43 3.56 13.71 27.26
N GLU A 44 3.83 13.19 28.47
CA GLU A 44 5.08 12.48 28.78
C GLU A 44 5.08 11.08 28.16
N GLN A 45 3.98 10.34 28.32
CA GLN A 45 3.80 9.03 27.69
C GLN A 45 3.81 9.13 26.16
N LEU A 46 3.18 10.18 25.60
CA LEU A 46 3.20 10.46 24.17
C LEU A 46 4.64 10.61 23.65
N LYS A 47 5.46 11.40 24.34
CA LYS A 47 6.88 11.61 23.99
C LYS A 47 7.71 10.35 24.11
N LEU A 48 7.49 9.53 25.15
CA LEU A 48 8.17 8.24 25.29
C LEU A 48 7.89 7.30 24.11
N LEU A 49 6.65 7.24 23.63
CA LEU A 49 6.27 6.45 22.46
C LEU A 49 6.83 7.02 21.15
N GLN A 50 6.85 8.36 21.00
CA GLN A 50 7.49 9.03 19.85
C GLN A 50 9.01 8.78 19.80
N ILE A 51 9.68 8.79 20.95
CA ILE A 51 11.11 8.43 21.06
C ILE A 51 11.29 6.97 20.64
N LEU A 52 10.48 6.05 21.19
CA LEU A 52 10.53 4.62 20.89
C LEU A 52 10.34 4.32 19.39
N GLU A 53 9.43 5.02 18.72
CA GLU A 53 9.26 4.98 17.26
C GLU A 53 10.50 5.49 16.52
N SER A 54 11.04 6.65 16.95
CA SER A 54 12.17 7.31 16.28
C SER A 54 13.49 6.54 16.38
N GLU A 55 13.73 5.83 17.49
CA GLU A 55 14.93 5.03 17.72
C GLU A 55 14.99 3.74 16.88
N GLY A 56 13.85 3.28 16.35
CA GLY A 56 13.75 1.97 15.68
C GLY A 56 14.00 0.76 16.61
N LYS A 57 14.01 1.00 17.93
CA LYS A 57 14.27 -0.02 18.95
C LYS A 57 13.26 -1.16 18.84
N TRP A 58 13.72 -2.39 18.98
CA TRP A 58 12.91 -3.62 18.88
C TRP A 58 12.17 -3.84 17.54
N ASN A 59 12.48 -3.07 16.48
CA ASN A 59 11.85 -3.20 15.16
C ASN A 59 10.31 -3.18 15.20
N LEU A 60 9.73 -2.30 16.01
CA LEU A 60 8.28 -2.14 16.15
C LEU A 60 7.65 -1.59 14.88
N ASP A 61 6.47 -2.10 14.51
CA ASP A 61 5.69 -1.61 13.38
C ASP A 61 4.44 -0.89 13.89
N PHE A 62 4.47 0.45 13.87
CA PHE A 62 3.35 1.28 14.29
C PHE A 62 2.24 1.25 13.21
N TRP A 63 1.06 0.81 13.63
CA TRP A 63 -0.15 0.78 12.80
C TRP A 63 -0.97 2.06 13.00
N LEU A 64 -1.06 2.55 14.24
CA LEU A 64 -1.47 3.94 14.54
C LEU A 64 -0.34 4.61 15.32
N HIS A 65 0.12 5.75 14.80
CA HIS A 65 1.29 6.47 15.31
C HIS A 65 0.97 7.31 16.56
N PRO A 66 1.95 7.54 17.47
CA PRO A 66 1.79 8.39 18.65
C PRO A 66 1.67 9.88 18.29
N VAL A 67 0.46 10.32 17.93
CA VAL A 67 0.16 11.69 17.45
C VAL A 67 -0.58 12.59 18.45
N SER A 68 -1.32 12.02 19.40
CA SER A 68 -2.18 12.74 20.36
C SER A 68 -2.46 11.86 21.58
N THR A 69 -2.81 12.48 22.71
CA THR A 69 -3.36 11.79 23.90
C THR A 69 -4.85 11.41 23.74
N GLU A 70 -5.53 11.95 22.72
CA GLU A 70 -6.95 11.66 22.44
C GLU A 70 -7.16 10.40 21.58
N LEU A 71 -6.08 9.83 21.02
CA LEU A 71 -6.12 8.70 20.09
C LEU A 71 -5.25 7.53 20.58
N PRO A 72 -5.69 6.28 20.41
CA PRO A 72 -4.88 5.12 20.76
C PRO A 72 -3.70 4.94 19.81
N VAL A 73 -2.63 4.34 20.32
CA VAL A 73 -1.47 3.90 19.55
C VAL A 73 -1.57 2.39 19.36
N ASP A 74 -1.60 1.93 18.11
CA ASP A 74 -1.61 0.50 17.79
C ASP A 74 -0.23 0.12 17.26
N VAL A 75 0.42 -0.86 17.88
CA VAL A 75 1.78 -1.28 17.54
C VAL A 75 1.86 -2.81 17.41
N LEU A 76 2.38 -3.26 16.27
CA LEU A 76 2.79 -4.65 16.05
C LEU A 76 4.17 -4.86 16.68
N VAL A 77 4.22 -5.78 17.64
CA VAL A 77 5.39 -6.13 18.44
C VAL A 77 5.87 -7.52 18.06
N PRO A 78 7.12 -7.68 17.58
CA PRO A 78 7.70 -9.00 17.31
C PRO A 78 7.74 -9.89 18.54
N HIS A 79 7.47 -11.19 18.38
CA HIS A 79 7.43 -12.18 19.46
C HIS A 79 8.67 -12.11 20.37
N THR A 80 9.85 -11.98 19.75
CA THR A 80 11.17 -11.88 20.41
C THR A 80 11.35 -10.66 21.32
N HIS A 81 10.43 -9.71 21.28
CA HIS A 81 10.49 -8.45 22.03
C HIS A 81 9.26 -8.17 22.89
N LEU A 82 8.25 -9.05 22.89
CA LEU A 82 7.01 -8.86 23.66
C LEU A 82 7.24 -8.60 25.14
N THR A 83 8.06 -9.42 25.79
CA THR A 83 8.35 -9.27 27.23
C THR A 83 8.97 -7.90 27.51
N ALA A 84 10.02 -7.53 26.78
CA ALA A 84 10.72 -6.26 26.96
C ALA A 84 9.84 -5.03 26.68
N VAL A 85 8.94 -5.11 25.70
CA VAL A 85 7.97 -4.04 25.40
C VAL A 85 6.90 -3.94 26.49
N LYS A 86 6.32 -5.06 26.93
CA LYS A 86 5.30 -5.08 27.99
C LYS A 86 5.88 -4.58 29.33
N GLU A 87 7.08 -5.00 29.68
CA GLU A 87 7.83 -4.50 30.84
C GLU A 87 8.13 -3.00 30.73
N TYR A 88 8.53 -2.51 29.55
CA TYR A 88 8.76 -1.08 29.32
C TYR A 88 7.48 -0.25 29.48
N LEU A 89 6.34 -0.69 28.92
CA LEU A 89 5.06 -0.02 29.07
C LEU A 89 4.62 0.01 30.55
N GLN A 90 4.74 -1.13 31.25
CA GLN A 90 4.45 -1.24 32.68
C GLN A 90 5.32 -0.31 33.53
N ALA A 91 6.63 -0.26 33.28
CA ALA A 91 7.58 0.56 34.04
C ALA A 91 7.30 2.08 33.92
N HIS A 92 6.69 2.52 32.82
CA HIS A 92 6.28 3.92 32.59
C HIS A 92 4.79 4.17 32.90
N ASN A 93 4.11 3.21 33.53
CA ASN A 93 2.66 3.24 33.83
C ASN A 93 1.79 3.52 32.59
N ILE A 94 2.20 3.03 31.42
CA ILE A 94 1.48 3.18 30.15
C ILE A 94 0.48 2.00 30.03
N PRO A 95 -0.85 2.24 30.08
CA PRO A 95 -1.85 1.19 29.92
C PRO A 95 -1.84 0.61 28.50
N PHE A 96 -2.08 -0.69 28.38
CA PHE A 96 -2.19 -1.35 27.09
C PHE A 96 -3.09 -2.59 27.12
N THR A 97 -3.62 -2.94 25.95
CA THR A 97 -4.44 -4.14 25.70
C THR A 97 -3.87 -4.91 24.51
N VAL A 98 -3.82 -6.23 24.59
CA VAL A 98 -3.48 -7.08 23.43
C VAL A 98 -4.71 -7.18 22.53
N MET A 99 -4.64 -6.60 21.33
CA MET A 99 -5.73 -6.61 20.34
C MET A 99 -5.70 -7.88 19.47
N ILE A 100 -4.50 -8.35 19.12
CA ILE A 100 -4.27 -9.56 18.34
C ILE A 100 -3.16 -10.34 19.05
N ASP A 101 -3.48 -11.54 19.54
CA ASP A 101 -2.57 -12.35 20.37
C ASP A 101 -1.56 -13.19 19.55
N ASN A 102 -1.90 -13.50 18.30
CA ASN A 102 -1.01 -14.13 17.33
C ASN A 102 -1.37 -13.68 15.91
N LEU A 103 -0.58 -12.76 15.34
CA LEU A 103 -0.86 -12.22 14.00
C LEU A 103 -0.82 -13.30 12.91
N GLN A 104 0.04 -14.32 13.04
CA GLN A 104 0.18 -15.37 12.02
C GLN A 104 -1.14 -16.14 11.78
N GLU A 105 -1.96 -16.36 12.80
CA GLU A 105 -3.24 -17.09 12.65
C GLU A 105 -4.21 -16.36 11.71
N LEU A 106 -4.27 -15.04 11.78
CA LEU A 106 -5.08 -14.23 10.87
C LEU A 106 -4.53 -14.27 9.43
N LEU A 107 -3.21 -14.28 9.28
CA LEU A 107 -2.56 -14.36 7.96
C LEU A 107 -2.70 -15.75 7.32
N ASP A 108 -2.67 -16.81 8.12
CA ASP A 108 -2.89 -18.18 7.66
C ASP A 108 -4.34 -18.38 7.20
N GLN A 109 -5.32 -17.77 7.89
CA GLN A 109 -6.73 -17.73 7.48
C GLN A 109 -6.89 -16.97 6.15
N GLU A 110 -6.41 -15.72 6.07
CA GLU A 110 -6.46 -14.90 4.84
C GLU A 110 -5.87 -15.63 3.63
N LYS A 111 -4.72 -16.29 3.83
CA LYS A 111 -4.01 -17.06 2.79
C LYS A 111 -4.76 -18.33 2.38
N ALA A 112 -5.45 -18.98 3.31
CA ALA A 112 -6.31 -20.13 3.01
C ALA A 112 -7.53 -19.72 2.17
N GLU A 113 -8.22 -18.66 2.57
CA GLU A 113 -9.37 -18.09 1.85
C GLU A 113 -9.00 -17.64 0.43
N MET A 114 -7.88 -16.93 0.28
CA MET A 114 -7.35 -16.53 -1.03
C MET A 114 -7.04 -17.74 -1.93
N LYS A 115 -6.48 -18.82 -1.36
CA LYS A 115 -6.16 -20.05 -2.10
C LYS A 115 -7.44 -20.77 -2.55
N GLU A 116 -8.46 -20.83 -1.69
CA GLU A 116 -9.77 -21.37 -2.05
C GLU A 116 -10.43 -20.52 -3.15
N ASN A 117 -10.43 -19.19 -3.01
CA ASN A 117 -10.98 -18.29 -4.00
C ASN A 117 -10.30 -18.47 -5.37
N HIS A 118 -8.98 -18.57 -5.43
CA HIS A 118 -8.26 -18.80 -6.69
C HIS A 118 -8.67 -20.11 -7.39
N LEU A 119 -8.99 -21.17 -6.63
CA LEU A 119 -9.52 -22.41 -7.20
C LEU A 119 -10.96 -22.23 -7.70
N ARG A 120 -11.79 -21.47 -6.96
CA ARG A 120 -13.18 -21.15 -7.32
C ARG A 120 -13.29 -20.29 -8.56
N GLU A 121 -12.52 -19.20 -8.68
CA GLU A 121 -12.54 -18.33 -9.87
C GLU A 121 -12.09 -19.09 -11.13
N ARG A 122 -11.14 -20.01 -10.99
CA ARG A 122 -10.69 -20.87 -12.10
C ARG A 122 -11.75 -21.86 -12.57
N SER A 123 -12.62 -22.35 -11.67
CA SER A 123 -13.69 -23.28 -12.03
C SER A 123 -14.93 -22.55 -12.55
N THR A 124 -15.34 -21.44 -11.93
CA THR A 124 -16.50 -20.64 -12.34
C THR A 124 -16.23 -19.70 -13.52
N ARG A 125 -14.95 -19.38 -13.79
CA ARG A 125 -14.52 -18.35 -14.75
C ARG A 125 -15.12 -16.97 -14.45
N SER A 126 -15.38 -16.68 -13.18
CA SER A 126 -15.94 -15.41 -12.70
C SER A 126 -15.01 -14.76 -11.69
N PHE A 127 -14.91 -13.43 -11.72
CA PHE A 127 -14.20 -12.67 -10.71
C PHE A 127 -15.03 -12.56 -9.42
N ASN A 128 -14.46 -12.88 -8.26
CA ASN A 128 -15.14 -12.80 -6.97
C ASN A 128 -14.75 -11.53 -6.22
N PHE A 129 -15.58 -10.50 -6.27
CA PHE A 129 -15.36 -9.23 -5.54
C PHE A 129 -15.34 -9.36 -4.01
N GLY A 130 -15.72 -10.50 -3.44
CA GLY A 130 -15.68 -10.78 -2.00
C GLY A 130 -14.38 -11.42 -1.51
N ALA A 131 -13.27 -11.23 -2.22
CA ALA A 131 -11.96 -11.81 -1.88
C ALA A 131 -10.80 -10.85 -2.19
N TYR A 132 -9.62 -11.13 -1.65
CA TYR A 132 -8.38 -10.45 -2.03
C TYR A 132 -7.71 -11.13 -3.24
N HIS A 133 -7.08 -10.32 -4.10
CA HIS A 133 -6.49 -10.78 -5.35
C HIS A 133 -5.04 -10.33 -5.48
N ARG A 134 -4.26 -11.10 -6.24
CA ARG A 134 -2.90 -10.70 -6.62
C ARG A 134 -2.93 -9.62 -7.70
N LEU A 135 -1.82 -8.88 -7.85
CA LEU A 135 -1.70 -7.79 -8.82
C LEU A 135 -2.06 -8.24 -10.25
N GLU A 136 -1.55 -9.40 -10.67
CA GLU A 136 -1.81 -9.97 -11.99
C GLU A 136 -3.29 -10.29 -12.22
N THR A 137 -4.01 -10.71 -11.18
CA THR A 137 -5.45 -11.00 -11.24
C THR A 137 -6.27 -9.71 -11.33
N ILE A 138 -5.91 -8.67 -10.57
CA ILE A 138 -6.51 -7.33 -10.68
C ILE A 138 -6.29 -6.77 -12.09
N TYR A 139 -5.06 -6.83 -12.62
CA TYR A 139 -4.74 -6.29 -13.94
C TYR A 139 -5.46 -7.06 -15.08
N SER A 140 -5.52 -8.39 -15.00
CA SER A 140 -6.29 -9.22 -15.94
C SER A 140 -7.80 -8.97 -15.85
N TRP A 141 -8.32 -8.67 -14.66
CA TRP A 141 -9.71 -8.24 -14.49
C TRP A 141 -9.93 -6.87 -15.14
N MET A 142 -9.03 -5.89 -14.97
CA MET A 142 -9.14 -4.57 -15.61
C MET A 142 -9.17 -4.66 -17.14
N ASP A 143 -8.42 -5.57 -17.76
CA ASP A 143 -8.47 -5.83 -19.21
C ASP A 143 -9.84 -6.38 -19.65
N THR A 144 -10.34 -7.39 -18.93
CA THR A 144 -11.68 -7.97 -19.19
C THR A 144 -12.79 -6.94 -19.00
N PHE A 145 -12.70 -6.15 -17.94
CA PHE A 145 -13.66 -5.12 -17.56
C PHE A 145 -13.75 -3.99 -18.61
N VAL A 146 -12.61 -3.51 -19.12
CA VAL A 146 -12.58 -2.51 -20.20
C VAL A 146 -13.12 -3.08 -21.51
N ALA A 147 -12.86 -4.36 -21.83
CA ALA A 147 -13.48 -4.99 -23.00
C ALA A 147 -15.01 -5.06 -22.87
N GLN A 148 -15.53 -5.36 -21.68
CA GLN A 148 -16.97 -5.45 -21.40
C GLN A 148 -17.69 -4.08 -21.39
N HIS A 149 -17.01 -3.02 -20.97
CA HIS A 149 -17.58 -1.67 -20.83
C HIS A 149 -16.88 -0.62 -21.71
N SER A 150 -16.42 -1.02 -22.90
CA SER A 150 -15.56 -0.21 -23.79
C SER A 150 -16.17 1.11 -24.29
N ASN A 151 -17.49 1.29 -24.16
CA ASN A 151 -18.21 2.53 -24.46
C ASN A 151 -18.16 3.57 -23.32
N LEU A 152 -17.68 3.19 -22.13
CA LEU A 152 -17.65 4.01 -20.91
C LEU A 152 -16.27 4.04 -20.24
N VAL A 153 -15.56 2.91 -20.25
CA VAL A 153 -14.33 2.69 -19.48
C VAL A 153 -13.13 2.50 -20.41
N THR A 154 -12.02 3.19 -20.13
CA THR A 154 -10.72 2.97 -20.78
C THR A 154 -9.62 2.76 -19.74
N LYS A 155 -8.60 1.93 -20.06
CA LYS A 155 -7.41 1.73 -19.22
C LYS A 155 -6.25 2.58 -19.75
N LEU A 156 -5.73 3.47 -18.92
CA LEU A 156 -4.60 4.34 -19.22
C LEU A 156 -3.33 3.80 -18.55
N ASP A 157 -2.25 3.62 -19.30
CA ASP A 157 -0.90 3.44 -18.74
C ASP A 157 -0.34 4.82 -18.37
N ILE A 158 -0.03 5.02 -17.08
CA ILE A 158 0.44 6.31 -16.56
C ILE A 158 1.95 6.33 -16.28
N GLY A 159 2.65 5.24 -16.61
CA GLY A 159 4.07 5.05 -16.34
C GLY A 159 4.38 3.73 -15.66
N ARG A 160 5.57 3.67 -15.07
CA ARG A 160 6.13 2.48 -14.44
C ARG A 160 6.49 2.75 -12.98
N SER A 161 6.36 1.73 -12.15
CA SER A 161 6.88 1.70 -10.78
C SER A 161 8.40 1.50 -10.75
N TYR A 162 9.00 1.57 -9.56
CA TYR A 162 10.44 1.40 -9.37
C TYR A 162 10.99 0.05 -9.89
N GLU A 163 10.27 -1.04 -9.62
CA GLU A 163 10.56 -2.39 -10.13
C GLU A 163 9.93 -2.64 -11.53
N ASN A 164 9.60 -1.58 -12.27
CA ASN A 164 9.15 -1.57 -13.67
C ASN A 164 7.79 -2.25 -13.96
N ARG A 165 6.87 -2.27 -12.99
CA ARG A 165 5.47 -2.71 -13.21
C ARG A 165 4.65 -1.55 -13.80
N PRO A 166 3.74 -1.79 -14.75
CA PRO A 166 2.87 -0.74 -15.26
C PRO A 166 1.95 -0.23 -14.17
N MET A 167 1.65 1.07 -14.20
CA MET A 167 0.63 1.70 -13.38
C MET A 167 -0.58 2.03 -14.25
N TYR A 168 -1.75 1.50 -13.88
CA TYR A 168 -2.96 1.59 -14.68
C TYR A 168 -4.07 2.38 -14.00
N VAL A 169 -4.64 3.35 -14.71
CA VAL A 169 -5.81 4.13 -14.29
C VAL A 169 -7.01 3.74 -15.14
N LEU A 170 -8.14 3.43 -14.52
CA LEU A 170 -9.43 3.33 -15.22
C LEU A 170 -10.02 4.73 -15.35
N LYS A 171 -10.28 5.16 -16.59
CA LYS A 171 -11.04 6.37 -16.89
C LYS A 171 -12.47 5.97 -17.25
N PHE A 172 -13.44 6.48 -16.51
CA PHE A 172 -14.86 6.43 -16.80
C PHE A 172 -15.29 7.77 -17.43
N SER A 173 -15.89 7.75 -18.62
CA SER A 173 -16.25 8.97 -19.36
C SER A 173 -17.31 8.70 -20.41
N THR A 174 -18.23 9.64 -20.57
CA THR A 174 -19.26 9.63 -21.63
C THR A 174 -18.85 10.45 -22.87
N GLY A 175 -17.56 10.79 -23.00
CA GLY A 175 -17.00 11.55 -24.11
C GLY A 175 -16.60 12.98 -23.76
N GLY A 176 -16.35 13.82 -24.76
CA GLY A 176 -15.82 15.18 -24.58
C GLY A 176 -14.32 15.23 -24.31
N THR A 177 -13.77 16.45 -24.13
CA THR A 177 -12.32 16.68 -24.01
C THR A 177 -11.99 17.40 -22.70
N LYS A 178 -11.08 16.82 -21.89
CA LYS A 178 -10.62 17.37 -20.60
C LYS A 178 -11.75 17.90 -19.71
N ARG A 179 -12.82 17.12 -19.54
CA ARG A 179 -13.97 17.48 -18.70
C ARG A 179 -13.56 17.65 -17.23
N PRO A 180 -14.36 18.34 -16.41
CA PRO A 180 -14.14 18.37 -14.97
C PRO A 180 -14.05 16.94 -14.44
N ALA A 181 -13.01 16.61 -13.67
CA ALA A 181 -12.71 15.23 -13.31
C ALA A 181 -12.61 14.99 -11.80
N ILE A 182 -12.95 13.77 -11.38
CA ILE A 182 -12.70 13.23 -10.04
C ILE A 182 -11.51 12.27 -10.12
N TRP A 183 -10.53 12.45 -9.24
CA TRP A 183 -9.46 11.48 -9.03
C TRP A 183 -9.76 10.62 -7.81
N ILE A 184 -9.56 9.31 -7.94
CA ILE A 184 -9.63 8.35 -6.84
C ILE A 184 -8.39 7.45 -6.91
N ASP A 185 -7.59 7.39 -5.85
CA ASP A 185 -6.51 6.39 -5.71
C ASP A 185 -6.70 5.52 -4.48
N LEU A 186 -6.27 4.27 -4.60
CA LEU A 186 -6.38 3.24 -3.57
C LEU A 186 -5.06 2.46 -3.51
N GLY A 187 -4.76 1.87 -2.36
CA GLY A 187 -3.61 1.00 -2.22
C GLY A 187 -2.25 1.69 -2.37
N ILE A 188 -2.16 2.97 -2.00
CA ILE A 188 -0.90 3.72 -1.97
C ILE A 188 0.03 3.17 -0.86
N HIS A 189 -0.53 2.71 0.26
CA HIS A 189 0.16 1.79 1.16
C HIS A 189 -0.22 0.35 0.85
N SER A 190 0.78 -0.51 0.71
CA SER A 190 0.55 -1.84 0.15
C SER A 190 -0.14 -2.83 1.08
N ARG A 191 -0.02 -2.69 2.42
CA ARG A 191 -0.66 -3.58 3.41
C ARG A 191 -2.16 -3.37 3.57
N GLU A 192 -2.69 -2.26 3.06
CA GLU A 192 -4.07 -1.79 3.25
C GLU A 192 -5.05 -2.48 2.26
N TRP A 193 -5.01 -3.82 2.16
CA TRP A 193 -5.63 -4.64 1.10
C TRP A 193 -7.11 -4.38 0.84
N VAL A 194 -7.87 -3.98 1.86
CA VAL A 194 -9.28 -3.60 1.71
C VAL A 194 -9.46 -2.41 0.78
N SER A 195 -8.48 -1.51 0.67
CA SER A 195 -8.52 -0.38 -0.27
C SER A 195 -8.49 -0.87 -1.73
N GLN A 196 -7.55 -1.75 -2.11
CA GLN A 196 -7.49 -2.29 -3.47
C GLN A 196 -8.77 -3.10 -3.80
N ALA A 197 -9.25 -3.93 -2.87
CA ALA A 197 -10.49 -4.70 -3.06
C ALA A 197 -11.72 -3.80 -3.24
N THR A 198 -11.86 -2.76 -2.40
CA THR A 198 -12.90 -1.72 -2.55
C THR A 198 -12.78 -1.03 -3.90
N GLY A 199 -11.56 -0.74 -4.37
CA GLY A 199 -11.33 -0.10 -5.67
C GLY A 199 -11.85 -0.91 -6.85
N VAL A 200 -11.61 -2.23 -6.83
CA VAL A 200 -12.14 -3.16 -7.85
C VAL A 200 -13.67 -3.23 -7.79
N TRP A 201 -14.25 -3.34 -6.59
CA TRP A 201 -15.70 -3.35 -6.42
C TRP A 201 -16.36 -2.04 -6.88
N THR A 202 -15.80 -0.89 -6.47
CA THR A 202 -16.30 0.44 -6.84
C THR A 202 -16.20 0.69 -8.33
N ALA A 203 -15.10 0.31 -8.97
CA ALA A 203 -14.94 0.41 -10.42
C ALA A 203 -16.03 -0.39 -11.15
N ASN A 204 -16.28 -1.65 -10.74
CA ASN A 204 -17.38 -2.45 -11.27
C ASN A 204 -18.74 -1.76 -11.06
N LYS A 205 -19.01 -1.30 -9.83
CA LYS A 205 -20.26 -0.65 -9.45
C LYS A 205 -20.55 0.59 -10.31
N ILE A 206 -19.55 1.41 -10.60
CA ILE A 206 -19.68 2.58 -11.47
C ILE A 206 -20.13 2.19 -12.88
N ALA A 207 -19.58 1.13 -13.46
CA ALA A 207 -19.95 0.72 -14.82
C ALA A 207 -21.28 -0.05 -14.90
N THR A 208 -21.67 -0.78 -13.85
CA THR A 208 -22.98 -1.47 -13.81
C THR A 208 -24.14 -0.52 -13.54
N ASP A 209 -23.90 0.53 -12.75
CA ASP A 209 -24.96 1.46 -12.32
C ASP A 209 -25.14 2.63 -13.30
N TYR A 210 -24.17 2.90 -14.18
CA TYR A 210 -24.32 3.90 -15.23
C TYR A 210 -25.48 3.54 -16.19
N GLY A 211 -26.41 4.48 -16.37
CA GLY A 211 -27.65 4.27 -17.11
C GLY A 211 -28.80 3.69 -16.30
N THR A 212 -28.59 3.28 -15.03
CA THR A 212 -29.65 2.78 -14.13
C THR A 212 -29.81 3.63 -12.87
N ASP A 213 -28.71 4.00 -12.20
CA ASP A 213 -28.75 5.00 -11.12
C ASP A 213 -28.71 6.42 -11.70
N ALA A 214 -29.74 7.21 -11.42
CA ALA A 214 -29.90 8.55 -11.98
C ALA A 214 -28.82 9.55 -11.49
N SER A 215 -28.35 9.40 -10.25
CA SER A 215 -27.36 10.30 -9.64
C SER A 215 -25.98 10.09 -10.29
N LEU A 216 -25.52 8.85 -10.33
CA LEU A 216 -24.28 8.45 -10.98
C LEU A 216 -24.30 8.73 -12.49
N THR A 217 -25.45 8.48 -13.15
CA THR A 217 -25.60 8.79 -14.57
C THR A 217 -25.50 10.30 -14.82
N SER A 218 -26.11 11.13 -13.97
CA SER A 218 -25.95 12.59 -14.04
C SER A 218 -24.50 13.04 -13.77
N LEU A 219 -23.82 12.38 -12.83
CA LEU A 219 -22.40 12.64 -12.52
C LEU A 219 -21.52 12.34 -13.73
N LEU A 220 -21.60 11.14 -14.31
CA LEU A 220 -20.81 10.74 -15.49
C LEU A 220 -21.23 11.49 -16.77
N ASN A 221 -22.46 11.99 -16.86
CA ASN A 221 -22.89 12.93 -17.91
C ASN A 221 -22.35 14.35 -17.73
N THR A 222 -21.73 14.67 -16.60
CA THR A 222 -21.09 15.97 -16.33
C THR A 222 -19.56 15.87 -16.25
N MET A 223 -19.05 14.84 -15.58
CA MET A 223 -17.66 14.69 -15.16
C MET A 223 -17.03 13.37 -15.62
N ASP A 224 -15.70 13.35 -15.73
CA ASP A 224 -14.92 12.11 -15.87
C ASP A 224 -14.50 11.59 -14.48
N ILE A 225 -14.39 10.28 -14.30
CA ILE A 225 -13.79 9.67 -13.09
C ILE A 225 -12.50 8.94 -13.48
N TYR A 226 -11.42 9.15 -12.75
CA TYR A 226 -10.12 8.49 -12.92
C TYR A 226 -9.81 7.69 -11.65
N MET A 227 -9.70 6.37 -11.76
CA MET A 227 -9.44 5.46 -10.65
C MET A 227 -8.10 4.71 -10.78
N LEU A 228 -7.19 4.92 -9.82
CA LEU A 228 -5.95 4.15 -9.67
C LEU A 228 -6.12 3.11 -8.55
N ILE A 229 -6.46 1.87 -8.93
CA ILE A 229 -6.81 0.80 -7.96
C ILE A 229 -5.59 0.32 -7.14
N VAL A 230 -4.39 0.37 -7.72
CA VAL A 230 -3.14 -0.06 -7.06
C VAL A 230 -2.08 1.02 -7.26
N ALA A 231 -2.06 2.02 -6.38
CA ALA A 231 -1.12 3.14 -6.48
C ALA A 231 0.34 2.76 -6.14
N ASN A 232 0.57 1.70 -5.37
CA ASN A 232 1.90 1.15 -5.06
C ASN A 232 1.99 -0.34 -5.44
N PRO A 233 2.16 -0.67 -6.75
CA PRO A 233 2.11 -2.05 -7.24
C PRO A 233 3.31 -2.89 -6.76
N ASP A 234 4.46 -2.28 -6.49
CA ASP A 234 5.65 -3.01 -6.06
C ASP A 234 5.56 -3.41 -4.59
N GLY A 235 5.14 -2.48 -3.73
CA GLY A 235 4.81 -2.80 -2.34
C GLY A 235 3.71 -3.85 -2.30
N TYR A 236 2.67 -3.73 -3.15
CA TYR A 236 1.56 -4.68 -3.18
C TYR A 236 2.05 -6.10 -3.47
N VAL A 237 2.86 -6.29 -4.52
CA VAL A 237 3.45 -7.62 -4.78
C VAL A 237 4.26 -8.13 -3.59
N VAL A 238 5.06 -7.30 -2.92
CA VAL A 238 5.81 -7.70 -1.72
C VAL A 238 4.91 -8.17 -0.57
N THR A 239 3.71 -7.59 -0.41
CA THR A 239 2.74 -8.09 0.58
C THR A 239 2.17 -9.47 0.25
N HIS A 240 2.14 -9.87 -1.02
CA HIS A 240 1.68 -11.19 -1.48
C HIS A 240 2.80 -12.25 -1.55
N THR A 241 4.08 -11.86 -1.52
CA THR A 241 5.21 -12.78 -1.72
C THR A 241 6.24 -12.84 -0.60
N ASN A 242 6.32 -11.83 0.27
CA ASN A 242 7.44 -11.72 1.22
C ASN A 242 7.09 -11.12 2.58
N ASN A 243 6.38 -10.01 2.66
CA ASN A 243 6.07 -9.34 3.92
C ASN A 243 4.70 -8.68 3.85
N ARG A 244 3.69 -9.37 4.39
CA ARG A 244 2.29 -8.92 4.40
C ARG A 244 2.04 -7.56 5.06
N MET A 245 2.94 -7.14 5.95
CA MET A 245 2.90 -5.83 6.63
C MET A 245 3.74 -4.74 5.96
N TRP A 246 4.29 -4.98 4.77
CA TRP A 246 5.00 -3.96 4.00
C TRP A 246 4.07 -2.80 3.61
N ARG A 247 4.45 -1.56 3.98
CA ARG A 247 3.67 -0.33 3.72
C ARG A 247 4.20 0.46 2.52
N LYS A 248 5.52 0.65 2.46
CA LYS A 248 6.25 1.62 1.62
C LYS A 248 6.35 1.24 0.14
N THR A 249 6.94 2.11 -0.68
CA THR A 249 7.42 1.76 -2.05
C THR A 249 8.56 0.73 -2.01
N ARG A 250 9.20 0.45 -3.15
CA ARG A 250 10.33 -0.50 -3.26
C ARG A 250 11.64 0.11 -3.77
N SER A 251 11.73 1.44 -3.77
CA SER A 251 12.93 2.19 -4.11
C SER A 251 14.13 1.82 -3.22
N LYS A 252 15.35 1.94 -3.78
CA LYS A 252 16.60 1.74 -3.03
C LYS A 252 17.06 3.05 -2.41
N ASN A 253 17.30 3.03 -1.10
CA ASN A 253 17.84 4.18 -0.38
C ASN A 253 19.37 4.13 -0.37
N SER A 254 20.03 5.14 -0.94
CA SER A 254 21.50 5.15 -1.04
C SER A 254 22.16 5.15 0.34
N GLY A 255 23.08 4.23 0.57
CA GLY A 255 23.77 4.06 1.86
C GLY A 255 23.01 3.25 2.93
N TYR A 256 21.80 2.77 2.64
CA TYR A 256 20.99 2.00 3.60
C TYR A 256 20.55 0.65 3.03
N ALA A 257 20.46 -0.37 3.89
CA ALA A 257 19.89 -1.67 3.52
C ALA A 257 18.34 -1.61 3.41
N CYS A 258 17.73 -0.64 4.08
CA CYS A 258 16.29 -0.45 4.12
C CYS A 258 15.76 0.12 2.80
N LEU A 259 14.64 -0.44 2.34
CA LEU A 259 14.03 -0.10 1.06
C LEU A 259 12.73 0.70 1.26
N GLY A 260 12.37 1.45 0.23
CA GLY A 260 11.11 2.18 0.15
C GLY A 260 11.08 3.48 0.92
N VAL A 261 10.16 4.32 0.45
CA VAL A 261 9.71 5.61 1.00
C VAL A 261 8.23 5.47 1.32
N ASP A 262 7.72 6.21 2.31
CA ASP A 262 6.28 6.35 2.51
C ASP A 262 5.70 7.22 1.37
N PRO A 263 4.93 6.65 0.44
CA PRO A 263 4.42 7.41 -0.70
C PRO A 263 3.41 8.49 -0.29
N ASN A 264 2.77 8.38 0.89
CA ASN A 264 1.93 9.43 1.48
C ASN A 264 2.71 10.34 2.47
N ARG A 265 4.04 10.38 2.35
CA ARG A 265 4.92 11.45 2.87
C ARG A 265 5.78 12.11 1.79
N ASN A 266 5.70 11.61 0.55
CA ASN A 266 6.55 12.05 -0.56
C ASN A 266 5.96 13.19 -1.40
N TRP A 267 4.76 13.67 -1.09
CA TRP A 267 4.10 14.76 -1.85
C TRP A 267 4.69 16.15 -1.52
N ASN A 268 4.69 17.06 -2.49
CA ASN A 268 5.17 18.44 -2.32
C ASN A 268 4.15 19.34 -1.57
N ALA A 269 3.75 18.94 -0.36
CA ALA A 269 2.88 19.69 0.52
C ALA A 269 3.33 19.48 1.98
N GLY A 270 4.05 20.44 2.55
CA GLY A 270 4.66 20.28 3.88
C GLY A 270 5.75 19.20 3.92
N PHE A 271 6.40 18.92 2.79
CA PHE A 271 7.42 17.87 2.65
C PHE A 271 8.53 17.99 3.70
N GLY A 272 8.86 16.87 4.37
CA GLY A 272 9.83 16.85 5.47
C GLY A 272 9.37 17.52 6.77
N GLY A 273 8.09 17.91 6.86
CA GLY A 273 7.49 18.49 8.05
C GLY A 273 7.07 17.45 9.11
N PRO A 274 6.33 17.89 10.15
CA PRO A 274 5.86 17.03 11.24
C PRO A 274 5.08 15.80 10.76
N GLY A 275 5.24 14.68 11.45
CA GLY A 275 4.59 13.41 11.11
C GLY A 275 5.28 12.60 9.99
N ALA A 276 6.46 13.04 9.54
CA ALA A 276 7.33 12.31 8.61
C ALA A 276 8.72 12.11 9.21
N SER A 277 9.41 11.03 8.81
CA SER A 277 10.79 10.75 9.23
C SER A 277 11.79 11.02 8.11
N SER A 278 12.99 11.49 8.48
CA SER A 278 14.14 11.59 7.57
C SER A 278 15.03 10.34 7.55
N TYR A 279 14.75 9.36 8.42
CA TYR A 279 15.53 8.13 8.54
C TYR A 279 15.03 7.04 7.57
N PRO A 280 15.85 6.54 6.60
CA PRO A 280 15.35 5.67 5.53
C PRO A 280 14.78 4.30 5.95
N CYS A 281 15.08 3.85 7.17
CA CYS A 281 14.50 2.63 7.72
C CYS A 281 13.13 2.84 8.40
N SER A 282 12.72 4.08 8.66
CA SER A 282 11.39 4.37 9.21
C SER A 282 10.27 4.05 8.21
N GLU A 283 9.13 3.57 8.71
CA GLU A 283 7.92 3.34 7.91
C GLU A 283 7.24 4.65 7.46
N SER A 284 7.57 5.80 8.08
CA SER A 284 7.11 7.15 7.68
C SER A 284 8.19 7.97 6.96
N TYR A 285 9.23 7.31 6.42
CA TYR A 285 10.33 7.98 5.71
C TYR A 285 9.83 8.79 4.51
N HIS A 286 10.07 10.11 4.48
CA HIS A 286 9.56 10.99 3.41
C HIS A 286 10.29 10.86 2.06
N GLY A 287 11.45 10.22 2.02
CA GLY A 287 12.27 10.14 0.80
C GLY A 287 13.29 11.29 0.67
N PRO A 288 14.22 11.20 -0.30
CA PRO A 288 15.29 12.20 -0.45
C PRO A 288 14.81 13.57 -0.95
N SER A 289 13.67 13.63 -1.64
CA SER A 289 13.05 14.87 -2.11
C SER A 289 11.56 14.64 -2.39
N ALA A 290 10.77 15.72 -2.44
CA ALA A 290 9.38 15.61 -2.87
C ALA A 290 9.28 15.03 -4.29
N HIS A 291 8.31 14.13 -4.50
CA HIS A 291 8.10 13.37 -5.72
C HIS A 291 9.34 12.56 -6.18
N SER A 292 10.16 12.07 -5.24
CA SER A 292 11.23 11.11 -5.53
C SER A 292 10.69 9.77 -6.02
N GLU A 293 9.54 9.35 -5.50
CA GLU A 293 8.94 8.07 -5.85
C GLU A 293 8.26 8.18 -7.21
N ILE A 294 8.63 7.29 -8.13
CA ILE A 294 8.14 7.33 -9.51
C ILE A 294 6.63 7.11 -9.55
N GLU A 295 6.09 6.33 -8.60
CA GLU A 295 4.66 6.09 -8.41
C GLU A 295 3.91 7.40 -8.11
N VAL A 296 4.41 8.19 -7.16
CA VAL A 296 3.87 9.51 -6.81
C VAL A 296 4.02 10.48 -7.97
N LYS A 297 5.19 10.49 -8.61
CA LYS A 297 5.48 11.34 -9.76
C LYS A 297 4.57 11.06 -10.96
N ASN A 298 4.23 9.80 -11.23
CA ASN A 298 3.29 9.41 -12.30
C ASN A 298 1.89 9.98 -12.04
N MET A 299 1.39 9.90 -10.80
CA MET A 299 0.11 10.50 -10.40
C MET A 299 0.14 12.03 -10.57
N VAL A 300 1.17 12.70 -10.03
CA VAL A 300 1.35 14.16 -10.14
C VAL A 300 1.37 14.62 -11.61
N ASN A 301 2.13 13.91 -12.46
CA ASN A 301 2.22 14.23 -13.90
C ASN A 301 0.86 14.14 -14.60
N LEU A 302 0.07 13.09 -14.33
CA LEU A 302 -1.28 12.95 -14.92
C LEU A 302 -2.19 14.08 -14.45
N ILE A 303 -2.23 14.36 -13.15
CA ILE A 303 -3.13 15.36 -12.56
C ILE A 303 -2.81 16.76 -13.09
N GLN A 304 -1.53 17.13 -13.13
CA GLN A 304 -1.09 18.43 -13.64
C GLN A 304 -1.29 18.57 -15.16
N SER A 305 -0.99 17.54 -15.96
CA SER A 305 -1.18 17.59 -17.42
C SER A 305 -2.66 17.56 -17.84
N HIS A 306 -3.53 16.95 -17.04
CA HIS A 306 -4.98 17.04 -17.21
C HIS A 306 -5.48 18.46 -16.89
N GLY A 307 -5.11 19.00 -15.72
CA GLY A 307 -5.37 20.39 -15.33
C GLY A 307 -6.82 20.73 -14.94
N ASN A 308 -7.77 19.79 -15.03
CA ASN A 308 -9.19 20.05 -14.75
C ASN A 308 -9.82 19.12 -13.69
N PHE A 309 -9.02 18.59 -12.76
CA PHE A 309 -9.55 17.87 -11.60
C PHE A 309 -10.27 18.81 -10.63
N LYS A 310 -11.38 18.35 -10.03
CA LYS A 310 -12.23 19.09 -9.08
C LYS A 310 -12.35 18.43 -7.72
N SER A 311 -12.15 17.12 -7.65
CA SER A 311 -12.11 16.35 -6.41
C SER A 311 -10.97 15.32 -6.50
N PHE A 312 -10.38 15.02 -5.35
CA PHE A 312 -9.29 14.07 -5.17
C PHE A 312 -9.57 13.27 -3.90
N ILE A 313 -9.65 11.94 -4.03
CA ILE A 313 -10.00 11.02 -2.95
C ILE A 313 -8.94 9.93 -2.89
N SER A 314 -8.09 9.93 -1.87
CA SER A 314 -7.17 8.82 -1.61
C SER A 314 -7.74 7.93 -0.49
N VAL A 315 -7.91 6.65 -0.78
CA VAL A 315 -8.61 5.69 0.09
C VAL A 315 -7.60 4.83 0.84
N HIS A 316 -7.74 4.83 2.17
CA HIS A 316 -6.84 4.21 3.13
C HIS A 316 -7.57 3.25 4.08
N SER A 317 -6.81 2.45 4.83
CA SER A 317 -7.32 1.70 5.98
C SER A 317 -6.29 1.65 7.12
N TYR A 318 -6.69 1.59 8.40
CA TYR A 318 -8.05 1.40 8.93
C TYR A 318 -8.59 2.68 9.61
N SER A 319 -9.20 2.55 10.79
CA SER A 319 -9.73 3.62 11.66
C SER A 319 -11.07 4.28 11.29
N GLN A 320 -11.68 3.95 10.14
CA GLN A 320 -13.00 4.46 9.73
C GLN A 320 -13.09 6.00 9.70
N LEU A 321 -12.01 6.69 9.34
CA LEU A 321 -11.93 8.15 9.30
C LEU A 321 -12.22 8.69 7.90
N LEU A 322 -12.98 9.79 7.84
CA LEU A 322 -13.13 10.62 6.65
C LEU A 322 -12.50 11.98 6.94
N MET A 323 -11.37 12.25 6.29
CA MET A 323 -10.51 13.41 6.58
C MET A 323 -10.46 14.38 5.39
N TYR A 324 -10.16 15.64 5.68
CA TYR A 324 -9.95 16.69 4.69
C TYR A 324 -8.70 17.53 5.08
N PRO A 325 -8.15 18.37 4.17
CA PRO A 325 -6.92 19.11 4.45
C PRO A 325 -7.03 20.11 5.63
N TYR A 326 -5.96 20.38 6.37
CA TYR A 326 -4.57 19.94 6.17
C TYR A 326 -4.10 18.94 7.23
N GLY A 327 -3.25 17.98 6.83
CA GLY A 327 -2.55 17.09 7.77
C GLY A 327 -1.20 17.63 8.27
N TYR A 328 -0.54 18.51 7.50
CA TYR A 328 0.81 19.02 7.83
C TYR A 328 0.82 20.29 8.71
N THR A 329 -0.36 20.86 9.01
CA THR A 329 -0.48 22.12 9.76
C THR A 329 -1.84 22.24 10.44
N CYS A 330 -1.89 22.88 11.61
CA CYS A 330 -3.14 23.15 12.34
C CYS A 330 -3.91 24.37 11.80
N ARG A 331 -3.49 24.96 10.67
CA ARG A 331 -4.26 26.02 9.99
C ARG A 331 -5.48 25.41 9.31
N GLY A 332 -6.67 25.98 9.54
CA GLY A 332 -7.88 25.56 8.84
C GLY A 332 -7.80 25.77 7.32
N ALA A 333 -8.41 24.87 6.55
CA ALA A 333 -8.54 25.05 5.10
C ALA A 333 -9.47 26.23 4.77
N PRO A 334 -9.23 27.01 3.69
CA PRO A 334 -10.06 28.16 3.33
C PRO A 334 -11.56 27.85 3.18
N HIS A 335 -11.91 26.61 2.81
CA HIS A 335 -13.28 26.13 2.62
C HIS A 335 -13.73 25.15 3.72
N GLN A 336 -13.13 25.19 4.92
CA GLN A 336 -13.42 24.25 6.01
C GLN A 336 -14.91 24.16 6.37
N ALA A 337 -15.66 25.26 6.34
CA ALA A 337 -17.09 25.26 6.63
C ALA A 337 -17.91 24.40 5.64
N GLU A 338 -17.48 24.34 4.38
CA GLU A 338 -18.10 23.49 3.36
C GLU A 338 -17.71 22.01 3.56
N LEU A 339 -16.42 21.76 3.82
CA LEU A 339 -15.89 20.42 4.08
C LEU A 339 -16.54 19.78 5.31
N VAL A 340 -16.70 20.53 6.41
CA VAL A 340 -17.41 20.05 7.62
C VAL A 340 -18.88 19.78 7.34
N ARG A 341 -19.56 20.59 6.52
CA ARG A 341 -21.00 20.44 6.25
C ARG A 341 -21.31 19.29 5.28
N ASN A 342 -20.47 19.09 4.28
CA ASN A 342 -20.76 18.24 3.12
C ASN A 342 -19.91 16.96 3.05
N VAL A 343 -18.78 16.90 3.76
CA VAL A 343 -17.85 15.74 3.73
C VAL A 343 -17.80 15.05 5.10
N ALA A 344 -17.64 15.79 6.19
CA ALA A 344 -17.72 15.20 7.54
C ALA A 344 -19.18 14.88 7.90
N LEU A 345 -19.56 13.61 7.82
CA LEU A 345 -20.81 13.13 8.41
C LEU A 345 -20.78 13.38 9.94
N LYS A 346 -21.95 13.69 10.50
CA LYS A 346 -22.15 13.88 11.95
C LYS A 346 -22.02 12.58 12.73
#